data_AF-A0A932R0X9-F1
#
_entry.id   AF-A0A932R0X9-F1
#
_cell.length_a   1.000
_cell.length_b   1.000
_cell.length_c   1.000
_cell.angle_alpha   90.00
_cell.angle_beta   90.00
_cell.angle_gamma   90.00
#
_symmetry.space_group_name_H-M   'P 1'
#
loop_
_entity.id
_entity.type
_entity.pdbx_description
1 polymer ?
#
loop_
_entity_poly.entity_id
_entity_poly.type
_entity_poly.pdbx_seq_one_letter_code
_entity_poly.pdbx_strand_id
1 'polypeptide(L)'
;MEWWMNAATILAYIFLTVGVIFQIRTAYRRKSADDIEIIEILGRSIAQMLIMWKMIVVSDVWLLVGHTIITVVYFFYVFLVVRYKYYR
;
A
#
# COMPACT_ATOMS: atom_id res chain seq x y z
N MET A 1 -22.05 6.68 -18.04
CA MET A 1 -21.85 5.21 -18.06
C MET A 1 -20.65 4.77 -17.20
N GLU A 2 -20.22 5.59 -16.23
CA GLU A 2 -18.93 5.44 -15.51
C GLU A 2 -19.06 5.07 -14.03
N TRP A 3 -20.28 5.03 -13.48
CA TRP A 3 -20.51 4.85 -12.04
C TRP A 3 -20.06 3.48 -11.52
N TRP A 4 -20.22 2.43 -12.32
CA TRP A 4 -19.81 1.07 -11.95
C TRP A 4 -18.28 0.93 -11.91
N MET A 5 -17.56 1.66 -12.79
CA MET A 5 -16.10 1.66 -12.82
C MET A 5 -15.52 2.39 -11.62
N ASN A 6 -16.10 3.54 -11.25
CA ASN A 6 -15.72 4.25 -10.02
C ASN A 6 -15.99 3.40 -8.77
N ALA A 7 -17.13 2.71 -8.71
CA ALA A 7 -17.45 1.80 -7.61
C ALA A 7 -16.46 0.61 -7.52
N ALA A 8 -16.10 0.01 -8.66
CA ALA A 8 -15.11 -1.07 -8.73
C ALA A 8 -13.72 -0.60 -8.28
N THR A 9 -13.31 0.61 -8.66
CA THR A 9 -12.07 1.24 -8.23
C THR A 9 -12.02 1.43 -6.72
N ILE A 10 -13.08 1.98 -6.12
CA ILE A 10 -13.18 2.17 -4.67
C ILE A 10 -13.08 0.82 -3.95
N LEU A 11 -13.82 -0.19 -4.41
CA LEU A 11 -13.75 -1.54 -3.86
C LEU A 11 -12.35 -2.14 -3.96
N ALA A 12 -11.67 -1.99 -5.09
CA ALA A 12 -10.30 -2.45 -5.27
C ALA A 12 -9.35 -1.83 -4.22
N TYR A 13 -9.43 -0.52 -3.99
CA TYR A 13 -8.63 0.14 -2.96
C TYR A 13 -8.95 -0.33 -1.54
N ILE A 14 -10.23 -0.59 -1.24
CA ILE A 14 -10.62 -1.15 0.06
C ILE A 14 -9.94 -2.50 0.27
N PHE A 15 -10.04 -3.42 -0.70
CA PHE A 15 -9.42 -4.75 -0.59
C PHE A 15 -7.89 -4.67 -0.48
N LEU A 16 -7.25 -3.83 -1.30
CA LEU A 16 -5.81 -3.63 -1.23
C LEU A 16 -5.39 -3.07 0.14
N THR A 17 -6.12 -2.08 0.67
CA THR A 17 -5.84 -1.47 1.97
C THR A 17 -6.00 -2.49 3.11
N VAL A 18 -7.09 -3.27 3.10
CA VAL A 18 -7.33 -4.34 4.07
C VAL A 18 -6.22 -5.40 4.02
N GLY A 19 -5.75 -5.74 2.82
CA GLY A 19 -4.60 -6.63 2.64
C GLY A 19 -3.34 -6.13 3.35
N VAL A 20 -3.00 -4.84 3.18
CA VAL A 20 -1.86 -4.24 3.87
C VAL A 20 -2.08 -4.19 5.39
N ILE A 21 -3.29 -3.91 5.87
CA ILE A 21 -3.62 -3.94 7.30
C ILE A 21 -3.39 -5.34 7.89
N PHE A 22 -3.74 -6.40 7.18
CA PHE A 22 -3.44 -7.77 7.63
C PHE A 22 -1.94 -8.07 7.68
N GLN A 23 -1.16 -7.55 6.71
CA GLN A 23 0.30 -7.66 6.73
C GLN A 23 0.89 -6.91 7.94
N ILE A 24 0.43 -5.69 8.21
CA ILE A 24 0.78 -4.90 9.40
C ILE A 24 0.47 -5.67 10.67
N ARG A 25 -0.75 -6.21 10.80
CA ARG A 25 -1.18 -6.98 11.97
C ARG A 25 -0.31 -8.22 12.16
N THR A 26 0.06 -8.90 11.09
CA THR A 26 0.90 -10.10 11.14
C THR A 26 2.32 -9.77 11.59
N ALA A 27 2.95 -8.76 10.98
CA ALA A 27 4.27 -8.28 11.39
C ALA A 27 4.28 -7.80 12.85
N TYR A 28 3.23 -7.08 13.27
CA TYR A 28 3.09 -6.62 14.65
C TYR A 28 2.92 -7.76 15.65
N ARG A 29 2.11 -8.78 15.34
CA ARG A 29 1.91 -9.95 16.21
C ARG A 29 3.16 -10.81 16.30
N ARG A 30 3.88 -11.00 15.19
CA ARG A 30 5.13 -11.78 15.16
C ARG A 30 6.30 -11.05 15.80
N LYS A 31 6.25 -9.71 15.89
CA LYS A 31 7.36 -8.85 16.35
C LYS A 31 8.67 -9.14 15.60
N SER A 32 8.53 -9.63 14.37
CA SER A 32 9.61 -10.02 13.46
C SER A 32 9.13 -9.75 12.04
N ALA A 33 10.09 -9.41 11.19
CA ALA A 33 9.94 -9.23 9.76
C ALA A 33 11.10 -9.94 9.01
N ASP A 34 11.63 -11.01 9.60
CA ASP A 34 12.79 -11.75 9.08
C ASP A 34 12.43 -12.49 7.78
N ASP A 35 11.17 -12.87 7.65
CA ASP A 35 10.55 -13.52 6.49
C ASP A 35 10.23 -12.56 5.33
N ILE A 36 10.38 -11.25 5.53
CA ILE A 36 10.04 -10.24 4.51
C ILE A 36 11.31 -9.81 3.78
N GLU A 37 11.33 -10.03 2.45
CA GLU A 37 12.45 -9.61 1.62
C GLU A 37 12.44 -8.09 1.37
N ILE A 38 13.60 -7.45 1.51
CA ILE A 38 13.74 -6.00 1.30
C ILE A 38 13.49 -5.65 -0.17
N ILE A 39 13.85 -6.54 -1.09
CA ILE A 39 13.65 -6.31 -2.52
C ILE A 39 12.16 -6.24 -2.89
N GLU A 40 11.30 -7.02 -2.21
CA GLU A 40 9.85 -6.92 -2.38
C GLU A 40 9.32 -5.56 -1.92
N ILE A 41 9.84 -5.03 -0.80
CA ILE A 41 9.47 -3.70 -0.28
C ILE A 41 9.91 -2.60 -1.26
N LEU A 42 11.13 -2.68 -1.78
CA LEU A 42 11.63 -1.70 -2.75
C LEU A 42 10.81 -1.74 -4.03
N GLY A 43 10.53 -2.93 -4.56
CA GLY A 43 9.71 -3.09 -5.76
C GLY A 43 8.30 -2.51 -5.58
N ARG A 44 7.65 -2.79 -4.43
CA ARG A 44 6.35 -2.20 -4.10
C ARG A 44 6.42 -0.69 -3.94
N SER A 45 7.46 -0.15 -3.31
CA SER A 45 7.63 1.30 -3.13
C SER A 45 7.76 2.02 -4.48
N ILE A 46 8.58 1.47 -5.40
CA ILE A 46 8.73 1.99 -6.76
C ILE A 46 7.39 1.92 -7.51
N ALA A 47 6.68 0.80 -7.43
CA ALA A 47 5.37 0.65 -8.07
C ALA A 47 4.35 1.67 -7.55
N GLN A 48 4.28 1.90 -6.23
CA GLN A 48 3.40 2.91 -5.63
C GLN A 48 3.71 4.32 -6.17
N MET A 49 4.98 4.67 -6.32
CA MET A 49 5.39 5.97 -6.91
C MET A 49 5.00 6.10 -8.37
N LEU A 50 5.24 5.07 -9.20
CA LEU A 50 4.89 5.09 -10.62
C LEU A 50 3.37 5.17 -10.85
N ILE A 51 2.59 4.45 -10.03
CA ILE A 51 1.13 4.49 -10.09
C ILE A 51 0.61 5.88 -9.68
N MET A 52 1.16 6.46 -8.61
CA MET A 52 0.82 7.82 -8.18
C MET A 52 1.10 8.83 -9.30
N TRP A 53 2.28 8.75 -9.92
CA TRP A 53 2.65 9.61 -11.05
C TRP A 53 1.65 9.49 -12.20
N LYS A 54 1.33 8.25 -12.60
CA LYS A 54 0.35 8.00 -13.66
C LYS A 54 -1.02 8.60 -13.33
N MET A 55 -1.47 8.51 -12.08
CA MET A 55 -2.78 9.05 -11.67
C MET A 55 -2.82 10.58 -11.69
N ILE A 56 -1.73 11.24 -11.31
CA ILE A 56 -1.60 12.70 -11.44
C ILE A 56 -1.75 13.12 -12.90
N VAL A 57 -1.10 12.40 -13.83
CA VAL A 57 -1.19 12.67 -15.26
C VAL A 57 -2.61 12.46 -15.80
N VAL A 58 -3.30 11.41 -15.35
CA VAL A 58 -4.68 11.10 -15.77
C VAL A 58 -5.70 12.05 -15.14
N SER A 59 -5.34 12.78 -14.08
CA SER A 59 -6.21 13.75 -13.37
C SER A 59 -7.51 13.15 -12.81
N ASP A 60 -7.53 11.85 -12.53
CA ASP A 60 -8.66 11.19 -11.86
C ASP A 60 -8.51 11.32 -10.34
N VAL A 61 -9.31 12.23 -9.78
CA VAL A 61 -9.29 12.58 -8.36
C VAL A 61 -9.67 11.39 -7.47
N TRP A 62 -10.59 10.52 -7.90
CA TRP A 62 -11.03 9.38 -7.09
C TRP A 62 -9.96 8.31 -6.98
N LEU A 63 -9.27 8.03 -8.10
CA LEU A 63 -8.11 7.14 -8.11
C LEU A 63 -7.00 7.68 -7.21
N LEU A 64 -6.73 8.99 -7.27
CA LEU A 64 -5.67 9.64 -6.52
C LEU A 64 -5.94 9.59 -5.00
N VAL A 65 -7.18 9.82 -4.56
CA VAL A 65 -7.56 9.71 -3.15
C VAL A 65 -7.38 8.29 -2.63
N GLY A 66 -7.88 7.28 -3.35
CA GLY A 66 -7.73 5.88 -2.96
C GLY A 66 -6.25 5.47 -2.88
N HIS A 67 -5.46 5.89 -3.87
CA HIS A 67 -4.02 5.61 -3.93
C HIS A 67 -3.23 6.28 -2.81
N THR A 68 -3.61 7.52 -2.45
CA THR A 68 -2.98 8.24 -1.34
C THR A 68 -3.23 7.52 -0.01
N ILE A 69 -4.45 7.06 0.24
CA ILE A 69 -4.81 6.33 1.46
C ILE A 69 -3.99 5.05 1.58
N ILE A 70 -3.94 4.22 0.53
CA ILE A 70 -3.16 2.99 0.59
C ILE A 70 -1.66 3.26 0.71
N THR A 71 -1.15 4.32 0.08
CA THR A 71 0.25 4.72 0.21
C THR A 71 0.60 5.04 1.67
N VAL A 72 -0.25 5.79 2.37
CA VAL A 72 -0.06 6.08 3.81
C VAL A 72 -0.05 4.80 4.65
N VAL A 73 -1.01 3.90 4.43
CA VAL A 73 -1.06 2.62 5.16
C VAL A 73 0.16 1.76 4.84
N TYR A 74 0.60 1.75 3.60
CA TYR A 74 1.81 1.06 3.18
C TYR A 74 3.08 1.62 3.84
N PHE A 75 3.18 2.94 4.03
CA PHE A 75 4.30 3.53 4.78
C PHE A 75 4.35 3.04 6.23
N PHE A 76 3.20 2.90 6.90
CA PHE A 76 3.16 2.30 8.24
C PHE A 76 3.65 0.85 8.24
N TYR A 77 3.29 0.07 7.21
CA TYR A 77 3.82 -1.28 7.02
C TYR A 77 5.33 -1.28 6.86
N VAL A 78 5.87 -0.46 5.94
CA VAL A 78 7.33 -0.36 5.72
C VAL A 78 8.05 0.04 7.00
N PHE A 79 7.53 1.02 7.74
CA PHE A 79 8.09 1.45 9.01
C PHE A 79 8.18 0.29 10.01
N LEU A 80 7.10 -0.51 10.17
CA LEU A 80 7.11 -1.68 11.06
C LEU A 80 8.11 -2.73 10.62
N VAL A 81 8.22 -3.00 9.32
CA VAL A 81 9.18 -3.97 8.80
C VAL A 81 10.61 -3.51 9.09
N VAL A 82 10.94 -2.25 8.79
CA VAL A 82 12.27 -1.68 9.10
C VAL A 82 12.56 -1.73 10.59
N ARG A 83 11.58 -1.38 11.44
CA ARG A 83 11.74 -1.39 12.91
C ARG A 83 12.03 -2.78 13.46
N TYR A 84 11.37 -3.82 12.95
CA TYR A 84 11.58 -5.20 13.43
C TYR A 84 12.77 -5.90 12.79
N LYS A 85 13.18 -5.49 11.58
CA LYS A 85 14.30 -6.12 10.86
C LYS A 85 15.66 -5.55 11.28
N TYR A 86 15.76 -4.25 11.55
CA TYR A 86 17.05 -3.59 11.78
C TYR A 86 17.29 -3.09 13.21
N TYR A 87 16.23 -2.79 13.96
CA TYR A 87 16.34 -2.18 15.29
C TYR A 87 15.94 -3.15 16.42
N ARG A 88 15.93 -4.45 16.13
CA ARG A 88 15.54 -5.51 17.07
C ARG A 88 16.47 -5.54 18.27
#